data_AF-A0A2V5HQV0-F1
#
_entry.id   AF-A0A2V5HQV0-F1
#
_cell.length_a   1.000
_cell.length_b   1.000
_cell.length_c   1.000
_cell.angle_alpha   90.00
_cell.angle_beta   90.00
_cell.angle_gamma   90.00
#
_symmetry.space_group_name_H-M   'P 1'
#
loop_
_entity.id
_entity.type
_entity.pdbx_description
1 polymer ?
#
loop_
_entity_poly.entity_id
_entity_poly.type
_entity_poly.pdbx_seq_one_letter_code
_entity_poly.pdbx_strand_id
1 'polypeptide(L)' 'STIDLALETQKIVRRLVSCKINNKIYTNSDHLPIKTSININIPETQATPRRNWTATDTEKLRSFVAENLYHVP' A
#
# COMPACT_ATOMS: atom_id res chain seq x y z
N SER A 1 18.67 -3.56 7.24
CA SER A 1 18.01 -4.11 8.44
C SER A 1 16.71 -4.78 8.06
N THR A 2 16.26 -5.81 8.79
CA THR A 2 14.96 -6.45 8.58
C THR A 2 13.94 -5.86 9.54
N ILE A 3 13.22 -4.84 9.09
CA ILE A 3 12.24 -4.11 9.93
C ILE A 3 10.81 -4.21 9.38
N ASP A 4 10.67 -4.54 8.10
CA ASP A 4 9.39 -4.80 7.46
C ASP A 4 8.94 -6.25 7.72
N LEU A 5 7.85 -6.42 8.45
CA LEU A 5 7.34 -7.71 8.90
C LEU A 5 5.86 -7.90 8.51
N ALA A 6 5.50 -9.12 8.11
CA ALA A 6 4.11 -9.54 7.98
C ALA A 6 3.72 -10.36 9.22
N LEU A 7 2.93 -9.75 10.12
CA LEU A 7 2.47 -10.39 11.35
C LEU A 7 1.12 -11.04 11.14
N GLU A 8 1.01 -12.31 11.45
CA GLU A 8 -0.19 -13.11 11.17
C GLU A 8 -0.60 -13.95 12.37
N THR A 9 -1.90 -14.27 12.46
CA THR A 9 -2.39 -15.21 13.46
C THR A 9 -2.00 -16.65 13.10
N GLN A 10 -1.89 -17.52 14.10
CA GLN A 10 -1.50 -18.92 13.92
C GLN A 10 -2.35 -19.68 12.87
N LYS A 11 -3.65 -19.36 12.78
CA LYS A 11 -4.55 -19.98 11.80
C LYS A 11 -4.23 -19.56 10.37
N ILE A 12 -3.76 -18.33 10.16
CA ILE A 12 -3.40 -17.78 8.85
C ILE A 12 -2.01 -18.23 8.42
N VAL A 13 -1.05 -18.35 9.35
CA VAL A 13 0.30 -18.87 9.07
C VAL A 13 0.26 -20.25 8.41
N ARG A 14 -0.66 -21.13 8.81
CA ARG A 14 -0.85 -22.46 8.18
C ARG A 14 -1.24 -22.39 6.70
N ARG A 15 -1.69 -21.23 6.23
CA ARG A 15 -2.08 -20.97 4.84
C ARG A 15 -1.05 -20.12 4.10
N LEU A 16 0.08 -19.79 4.73
CA LEU A 16 1.16 -19.03 4.11
C LEU A 16 1.80 -19.87 2.98
N VAL A 17 1.81 -19.32 1.78
CA VAL A 17 2.47 -19.91 0.61
C VAL A 17 3.91 -19.40 0.50
N SER A 18 4.13 -18.10 0.71
CA SER A 18 5.48 -17.52 0.71
C SER A 18 5.51 -16.15 1.39
N CYS A 19 6.62 -15.79 2.02
CA CYS A 19 6.95 -14.43 2.43
C CYS A 19 8.38 -14.12 1.97
N LYS A 20 8.55 -13.12 1.10
CA LYS A 20 9.87 -12.80 0.50
C LYS A 20 9.96 -11.34 0.09
N ILE A 21 11.17 -10.81 0.00
CA ILE A 21 11.41 -9.51 -0.59
C ILE A 21 11.11 -9.57 -2.10
N ASN A 22 10.45 -8.55 -2.63
CA ASN A 22 10.11 -8.42 -4.03
C ASN A 22 10.93 -7.32 -4.73
N ASN A 23 12.17 -7.66 -5.09
CA ASN A 23 13.12 -6.74 -5.75
C ASN A 23 12.71 -6.31 -7.17
N LYS A 24 11.61 -6.86 -7.71
CA LYS A 24 11.14 -6.54 -9.07
C LYS A 24 10.20 -5.34 -9.12
N ILE A 25 9.73 -4.87 -7.96
CA ILE A 25 8.89 -3.69 -7.86
C ILE A 25 9.79 -2.52 -7.53
N TYR A 26 9.96 -1.60 -8.48
CA TYR A 26 10.56 -0.31 -8.18
C TYR A 26 9.62 0.47 -7.28
N THR A 27 10.08 0.76 -6.08
CA THR A 27 9.43 1.68 -5.15
C THR A 27 10.35 2.89 -5.05
N ASN A 28 9.82 4.10 -5.25
CA ASN A 28 10.58 5.33 -5.03
C ASN A 28 10.73 5.60 -3.52
N SER A 29 11.32 4.62 -2.81
CA SER A 29 11.49 4.53 -1.37
C SER A 29 12.79 3.76 -1.09
N ASP A 30 13.40 4.04 0.05
CA ASP A 30 14.56 3.37 0.63
C ASP A 30 14.25 1.99 1.22
N HIS A 31 12.98 1.58 1.27
CA HIS A 31 12.56 0.24 1.69
C HIS A 31 12.31 -0.69 0.50
N LEU A 32 12.64 -1.97 0.68
CA LEU A 32 12.30 -3.03 -0.28
C LEU A 32 10.94 -3.64 0.08
N PRO A 33 10.02 -3.78 -0.88
CA PRO A 33 8.69 -4.32 -0.59
C PRO A 33 8.77 -5.81 -0.22
N ILE A 34 8.07 -6.21 0.83
CA ILE A 34 7.84 -7.62 1.16
C ILE A 34 6.55 -8.11 0.47
N LYS A 35 6.62 -9.28 -0.16
CA LYS A 35 5.49 -9.98 -0.76
C LYS A 35 5.13 -11.21 0.07
N THR A 36 3.96 -11.16 0.68
CA THR A 36 3.33 -12.27 1.39
C THR A 36 2.22 -12.84 0.53
N SER A 37 2.20 -14.16 0.33
CA SER A 37 1.16 -14.86 -0.41
C SER A 37 0.53 -15.88 0.50
N ILE A 38 -0.79 -15.80 0.66
CA ILE A 38 -1.57 -16.62 1.60
C ILE A 38 -2.70 -17.26 0.80
N ASN A 39 -2.89 -18.57 0.96
CA ASN A 39 -3.96 -19.30 0.31
C ASN A 39 -5.26 -19.17 1.11
N ILE A 40 -6.10 -18.20 0.75
CA ILE A 40 -7.41 -17.98 1.36
C ILE A 40 -8.48 -17.82 0.29
N ASN A 41 -9.66 -18.38 0.54
CA ASN A 41 -10.84 -18.09 -0.25
C ASN A 41 -11.45 -16.78 0.28
N ILE A 42 -11.47 -15.74 -0.54
CA ILE A 42 -12.07 -14.45 -0.20
C ILE A 42 -13.39 -14.37 -0.97
N PRO A 43 -14.55 -14.23 -0.28
CA PRO A 43 -15.82 -14.04 -0.97
C PRO A 43 -15.77 -12.75 -1.78
N GLU A 44 -16.28 -12.80 -3.02
CA GLU A 44 -16.43 -11.59 -3.83
C GLU A 44 -17.31 -10.59 -3.09
N THR A 45 -16.73 -9.43 -2.80
CA THR A 45 -17.42 -8.32 -2.16
C THR A 45 -17.49 -7.19 -3.17
N GLN A 46 -18.62 -6.50 -3.25
CA GLN A 46 -18.75 -5.32 -4.11
C GLN A 46 -17.65 -4.31 -3.75
N ALA A 47 -16.81 -3.97 -4.72
CA ALA A 47 -15.74 -3.01 -4.51
C ALA A 47 -16.35 -1.65 -4.12
N THR A 48 -15.94 -1.10 -2.98
CA THR A 48 -16.27 0.28 -2.67
C THR A 48 -15.55 1.20 -3.67
N PRO A 49 -16.21 2.27 -4.15
CA PRO A 49 -15.56 3.25 -5.02
C PRO A 49 -14.30 3.77 -4.33
N ARG A 50 -13.14 3.59 -4.95
CA ARG A 50 -11.87 4.17 -4.49
C ARG A 50 -11.60 5.46 -5.23
N ARG A 51 -10.93 6.39 -4.55
CA ARG A 51 -10.47 7.63 -5.19
C ARG A 51 -9.50 7.26 -6.31
N ASN A 52 -9.80 7.67 -7.55
CA ASN A 52 -8.90 7.51 -8.67
C ASN A 52 -7.79 8.56 -8.58
N TRP A 53 -6.76 8.26 -7.79
CA TRP A 53 -5.63 9.18 -7.62
C TRP A 53 -4.92 9.49 -8.94
N THR A 54 -4.92 8.56 -9.90
CA THR A 54 -4.35 8.78 -11.24
C THR A 54 -5.08 9.86 -12.03
N ALA A 55 -6.39 9.99 -11.85
CA ALA A 55 -7.18 11.04 -12.47
C ALA A 55 -7.16 12.37 -11.68
N THR A 56 -6.31 12.48 -10.66
CA THR A 56 -6.17 13.74 -9.92
C THR A 56 -5.56 14.79 -10.81
N ASP A 57 -6.21 15.95 -10.89
CA ASP A 57 -5.60 17.16 -11.44
C ASP A 57 -4.47 17.61 -10.51
N THR A 58 -3.25 17.25 -10.87
CA THR A 58 -2.07 17.52 -10.05
C THR A 58 -1.73 19.00 -9.98
N GLU A 59 -2.10 19.79 -10.98
CA GLU A 59 -1.79 21.23 -11.01
C GLU A 59 -2.71 21.96 -10.05
N LYS A 60 -4.02 21.71 -10.14
CA LYS A 60 -5.00 22.24 -9.19
C LYS A 60 -4.68 21.87 -7.75
N LEU A 61 -4.26 20.62 -7.51
CA LEU A 61 -3.86 20.17 -6.19
C LEU A 61 -2.63 20.94 -5.69
N ARG A 62 -1.61 21.15 -6.53
CA ARG A 62 -0.41 21.91 -6.16
C ARG A 62 -0.73 23.37 -5.84
N SER A 63 -1.54 24.03 -6.65
CA SER A 63 -1.95 25.42 -6.39
C SER A 63 -2.70 25.54 -5.07
N PHE A 64 -3.69 24.67 -4.84
CA PHE A 64 -4.42 24.63 -3.58
C PHE A 64 -3.48 24.42 -2.37
N VAL A 65 -2.56 23.46 -2.48
CA VAL A 65 -1.60 23.16 -1.41
C VAL A 65 -0.67 24.34 -1.16
N ALA A 66 -0.13 25.00 -2.19
CA ALA A 66 0.73 26.17 -2.05
C ALA A 66 0.00 27.36 -1.39
N GLU A 67 -1.27 27.57 -1.74
CA GLU A 67 -2.11 28.62 -1.16
C GLU A 67 -2.43 28.39 0.32
N ASN A 68 -2.40 27.13 0.79
CA ASN A 68 -2.90 26.77 2.12
C ASN A 68 -1.84 26.20 3.08
N LEU A 69 -0.64 25.85 2.61
CA LEU A 69 0.43 25.22 3.39
C LEU A 69 0.94 26.08 4.56
N TYR A 70 0.80 27.40 4.45
CA TYR A 70 1.29 28.37 5.45
C TYR A 70 0.15 29.05 6.21
N HIS A 71 -1.09 28.59 6.05
CA HIS A 71 -2.27 29.09 6.76
C HIS A 71 -2.73 28.21 7.93
N VAL A 72 -1.79 27.49 8.54
CA VAL A 72 -2.03 26.81 9.82
C VAL A 72 -1.80 27.84 10.94
N PRO A 73 -2.74 28.06 11.87
CA PRO A 73 -2.48 28.87 13.07
C PRO A 73 -1.37 28.28 13.95
#